data_AF-A0A8T4R8I3-F1
#
_entry.id   AF-A0A8T4R8I3-F1
#
_cell.length_a   1.000
_cell.length_b   1.000
_cell.length_c   1.000
_cell.angle_alpha   90.00
_cell.angle_beta   90.00
_cell.angle_gamma   90.00
#
_symmetry.space_group_name_H-M   'P 1'
#
loop_
_entity.id
_entity.type
_entity.pdbx_description
1 polymer ?
#
loop_
_entity_poly.entity_id
_entity_poly.type
_entity_poly.pdbx_seq_one_letter_code
_entity_poly.pdbx_strand_id
1 'polypeptide(L)'
;MWFIKNTENTYPDDPHLALVLDNFDPRVNVFSVGRSITSLDSKTYSFNPSSEGEVNAAFAQVKPGVVYCYEHNDNSPVWGFTMILELLDEETLKIERQSGSECNAPFKFNSGTVFER
;
A
#
# COMPACT_ATOMS: atom_id res chain seq x y z
N MET A 1 -12.17 -1.91 0.63
CA MET A 1 -11.57 -2.19 -0.68
C MET A 1 -11.67 -0.90 -1.48
N TRP A 2 -10.66 -0.59 -2.27
CA TRP A 2 -10.48 0.66 -2.98
C TRP A 2 -10.34 0.37 -4.47
N PHE A 3 -10.86 1.24 -5.33
CA PHE A 3 -10.89 1.07 -6.78
C PHE A 3 -10.43 2.33 -7.49
N ILE A 4 -9.86 2.18 -8.70
CA ILE A 4 -9.66 3.35 -9.56
C ILE A 4 -11.04 3.87 -10.00
N LYS A 5 -11.18 5.19 -10.11
CA LYS A 5 -12.39 5.85 -10.62
C LYS A 5 -12.88 5.21 -11.93
N ASN A 6 -14.20 5.00 -12.04
CA ASN A 6 -14.87 4.36 -13.18
C ASN A 6 -14.50 2.88 -13.41
N THR A 7 -14.12 2.15 -12.36
CA THR A 7 -13.99 0.68 -12.46
C THR A 7 -15.37 0.05 -12.65
N GLU A 8 -15.63 -0.52 -13.83
CA GLU A 8 -16.91 -1.17 -14.18
C GLU A 8 -16.83 -2.71 -14.22
N ASN A 9 -15.62 -3.29 -14.32
CA ASN A 9 -15.42 -4.74 -14.44
C ASN A 9 -14.39 -5.25 -13.43
N THR A 10 -14.79 -6.28 -12.70
CA THR A 10 -14.09 -6.90 -11.58
C THR A 10 -13.78 -8.38 -11.86
N TYR A 11 -13.32 -8.71 -13.08
CA TYR A 11 -12.94 -10.08 -13.43
C TYR A 11 -11.82 -10.09 -14.48
N PRO A 12 -10.83 -11.01 -14.42
CA PRO A 12 -10.57 -12.00 -13.38
C PRO A 12 -9.73 -11.48 -12.19
N ASP A 13 -9.04 -10.35 -12.36
CA ASP A 13 -8.40 -9.58 -11.28
C ASP A 13 -8.83 -8.12 -11.41
N ASP A 14 -9.47 -7.59 -10.37
CA ASP A 14 -9.98 -6.22 -10.35
C ASP A 14 -8.82 -5.23 -10.32
N PRO A 15 -9.00 -4.01 -10.85
CA PRO A 15 -8.16 -2.87 -10.51
C PRO A 15 -8.46 -2.40 -9.07
N HIS A 16 -8.20 -3.28 -8.10
CA HIS A 16 -8.47 -3.05 -6.69
C HIS A 16 -7.18 -2.80 -5.90
N LEU A 17 -7.36 -2.22 -4.73
CA LEU A 17 -6.42 -2.22 -3.63
C LEU A 17 -7.19 -2.48 -2.34
N ALA A 18 -6.68 -3.37 -1.49
CA ALA A 18 -7.23 -3.56 -0.15
C ALA A 18 -6.12 -3.53 0.90
N LEU A 19 -6.37 -2.78 1.97
CA LEU A 19 -5.56 -2.74 3.17
C LEU A 19 -6.26 -3.65 4.19
N VAL A 20 -5.70 -4.83 4.42
CA VAL A 20 -6.32 -5.87 5.25
C VAL A 20 -5.30 -6.54 6.16
N LEU A 21 -5.77 -7.18 7.22
CA LEU A 21 -4.92 -8.06 8.02
C LEU A 21 -4.81 -9.42 7.33
N ASP A 22 -3.66 -10.07 7.47
CA ASP A 22 -3.49 -11.45 7.01
C ASP A 22 -4.54 -12.37 7.69
N ASN A 23 -5.11 -13.29 6.92
CA ASN A 23 -6.22 -14.13 7.37
C ASN A 23 -5.76 -15.31 8.25
N PHE A 24 -4.47 -15.65 8.25
CA PHE A 24 -3.87 -16.67 9.10
C PHE A 24 -3.18 -16.05 10.33
N ASP A 25 -2.46 -14.93 10.16
CA ASP A 25 -1.84 -14.18 11.25
C ASP A 25 -2.29 -12.70 11.25
N PRO A 26 -3.33 -12.36 12.03
CA PRO A 26 -3.87 -10.99 12.09
C PRO A 26 -2.89 -9.92 12.59
N ARG A 27 -1.68 -10.30 13.00
CA ARG A 27 -0.62 -9.35 13.37
C ARG A 27 0.15 -8.84 12.15
N VAL A 28 -0.11 -9.34 10.96
CA VAL A 28 0.56 -8.95 9.71
C VAL A 28 -0.35 -8.06 8.89
N ASN A 29 0.15 -6.90 8.47
CA ASN A 29 -0.52 -6.01 7.53
C ASN A 29 -0.32 -6.54 6.11
N VAL A 30 -1.37 -6.51 5.28
CA VAL A 30 -1.32 -6.95 3.89
C VAL A 30 -1.94 -5.90 2.97
N PHE A 31 -1.21 -5.53 1.92
CA PHE A 31 -1.79 -4.92 0.73
C PHE A 31 -2.17 -6.00 -0.27
N SER A 32 -3.46 -6.18 -0.53
CA SER A 32 -3.94 -6.95 -1.68
C SER A 32 -4.03 -6.02 -2.87
N VAL A 33 -3.16 -6.21 -3.85
CA VAL A 33 -3.04 -5.35 -5.02
C VAL A 33 -3.53 -6.13 -6.23
N GLY A 34 -4.46 -5.56 -6.97
CA GLY A 34 -4.89 -6.06 -8.26
C GLY A 34 -4.05 -5.50 -9.41
N ARG A 35 -4.69 -5.22 -10.56
CA ARG A 35 -3.98 -4.72 -11.77
C ARG A 35 -3.96 -3.20 -11.92
N SER A 36 -4.42 -2.49 -10.90
CA SER A 36 -4.57 -1.03 -10.88
C SER A 36 -3.24 -0.28 -10.82
N ILE A 37 -2.20 -0.87 -10.22
CA ILE A 37 -0.88 -0.27 -10.07
C ILE A 37 0.07 -0.98 -11.03
N THR A 38 0.31 -0.39 -12.20
CA THR A 38 1.08 -1.04 -13.29
C THR A 38 2.53 -1.39 -12.94
N SER A 39 3.07 -0.76 -11.89
CA SER A 39 4.42 -1.03 -11.39
C SER A 39 4.49 -2.15 -10.36
N LEU A 40 3.35 -2.72 -9.94
CA LEU A 40 3.24 -3.85 -9.02
C LEU A 40 2.56 -5.04 -9.72
N ASP A 41 2.92 -6.24 -9.28
CA ASP A 41 2.22 -7.45 -9.71
C ASP A 41 0.91 -7.58 -8.94
N SER A 42 -0.09 -8.21 -9.55
CA SER A 42 -1.33 -8.58 -8.86
C SER A 42 -1.04 -9.69 -7.84
N LYS A 43 -0.94 -9.34 -6.56
CA LYS A 43 -0.69 -10.25 -5.43
C LYS A 43 -0.84 -9.53 -4.09
N THR A 44 -0.62 -10.27 -3.01
CA THR A 44 -0.50 -9.76 -1.66
C THR A 44 0.94 -9.34 -1.34
N TYR A 45 1.08 -8.22 -0.62
CA TYR A 45 2.34 -7.74 -0.08
C TYR A 45 2.20 -7.58 1.43
N SER A 46 3.05 -8.28 2.20
CA SER A 46 2.94 -8.35 3.66
C SER A 46 3.98 -7.47 4.35
N PHE A 47 3.60 -6.88 5.48
CA PHE A 47 4.42 -5.96 6.27
C PHE A 47 4.25 -6.23 7.76
N ASN A 48 5.31 -6.08 8.55
CA ASN A 48 5.21 -6.12 10.01
C ASN A 48 4.76 -4.74 10.49
N PRO A 49 3.55 -4.61 11.06
CA PRO A 49 3.05 -3.33 11.50
C PRO A 49 3.88 -2.78 12.66
N SER A 50 4.22 -1.50 12.59
CA SER A 50 4.66 -0.68 13.71
C SER A 50 3.44 -0.01 14.36
N SER A 51 3.44 0.07 15.69
CA SER A 51 2.43 0.82 16.44
C SER A 51 2.64 2.34 16.39
N GLU A 52 3.81 2.79 15.94
CA GLU A 52 4.24 4.19 15.98
C GLU A 52 5.04 4.58 14.73
N GLY A 53 5.05 5.88 14.41
CA GLY A 53 5.77 6.45 13.28
C GLY A 53 5.09 6.23 11.93
N GLU A 54 5.77 6.68 10.87
CA GLU A 54 5.27 6.65 9.50
C GLU A 54 5.78 5.45 8.68
N VAL A 55 6.70 4.65 9.23
CA VAL A 55 7.24 3.44 8.59
C VAL A 55 6.48 2.21 9.06
N ASN A 56 5.98 1.42 8.10
CA ASN A 56 5.19 0.21 8.33
C ASN A 56 4.03 0.42 9.32
N ALA A 57 3.41 1.60 9.35
CA ALA A 57 2.35 1.88 10.32
C ALA A 57 1.20 0.86 10.26
N ALA A 58 0.72 0.42 11.42
CA ALA A 58 -0.51 -0.37 11.51
C ALA A 58 -1.66 0.36 10.80
N PHE A 59 -2.51 -0.34 10.05
CA PHE A 59 -3.58 0.32 9.28
C PHE A 59 -4.57 1.11 10.16
N ALA A 60 -4.74 0.68 11.41
CA ALA A 60 -5.53 1.41 12.41
C ALA A 60 -4.92 2.76 12.85
N GLN A 61 -3.64 3.01 12.54
CA GLN A 61 -2.91 4.24 12.88
C GLN A 61 -2.77 5.19 11.69
N VAL A 62 -3.20 4.78 10.49
CA VAL A 62 -3.13 5.61 9.28
C VAL A 62 -4.14 6.75 9.38
N LYS A 63 -3.65 7.98 9.16
CA LYS A 63 -4.43 9.22 9.25
C LYS A 63 -4.43 9.97 7.91
N PRO A 64 -5.52 10.69 7.59
CA PRO A 64 -5.53 11.57 6.43
C PRO A 64 -4.44 12.64 6.46
N GLY A 65 -3.84 12.92 5.31
CA GLY A 65 -2.80 13.94 5.11
C GLY A 65 -1.40 13.58 5.63
N VAL A 66 -1.17 12.33 6.05
CA VAL A 66 0.15 11.81 6.43
C VAL A 66 0.59 10.79 5.39
N VAL A 67 1.84 10.94 4.93
CA VAL A 67 2.46 9.97 4.01
C VAL A 67 3.18 8.91 4.83
N TYR A 68 2.79 7.66 4.62
CA TYR A 68 3.39 6.48 5.24
C TYR A 68 4.26 5.74 4.22
N CYS A 69 5.31 5.09 4.68
CA CYS A 69 6.16 4.24 3.87
C CYS A 69 6.11 2.80 4.39
N TYR A 70 6.04 1.84 3.48
CA TYR A 70 5.96 0.42 3.77
C TYR A 70 7.14 -0.30 3.10
N GLU A 71 7.97 -0.94 3.92
CA GLU A 71 9.14 -1.69 3.53
C GLU A 71 9.01 -3.14 3.98
N HIS A 72 9.55 -4.07 3.20
CA HIS A 72 9.40 -5.49 3.46
C HIS A 72 10.28 -5.94 4.64
N ASN A 73 9.79 -6.90 5.43
CA ASN A 73 10.46 -7.35 6.67
C ASN A 73 11.76 -8.10 6.43
N ASP A 74 11.82 -8.82 5.31
CA ASP A 74 13.07 -9.37 4.85
C ASP A 74 13.76 -8.28 4.02
N ASN A 75 14.96 -7.87 4.45
CA ASN A 75 15.97 -7.17 3.63
C ASN A 75 16.40 -8.00 2.40
N SER A 76 15.54 -8.90 1.92
CA SER A 76 15.69 -9.66 0.70
C SER A 76 15.77 -8.68 -0.46
N PRO A 77 16.94 -8.58 -1.12
CA PRO A 77 17.14 -7.66 -2.24
C PRO A 77 16.28 -8.03 -3.46
N VAL A 78 15.57 -9.16 -3.41
CA VAL A 78 14.71 -9.68 -4.49
C VAL A 78 13.52 -8.74 -4.77
N TRP A 79 13.04 -8.01 -3.76
CA TRP A 79 11.89 -7.11 -3.95
C TRP A 79 12.31 -5.66 -4.17
N GLY A 80 13.40 -5.15 -3.57
CA GLY A 80 14.06 -3.91 -3.98
C GLY A 80 13.17 -2.66 -4.17
N PHE A 81 12.01 -2.60 -3.53
CA PHE A 81 11.07 -1.48 -3.61
C PHE A 81 10.38 -1.26 -2.26
N THR A 82 9.92 -0.03 -2.04
CA THR A 82 8.99 0.35 -0.97
C THR A 82 7.66 0.76 -1.57
N MET A 83 6.63 0.83 -0.75
CA MET A 83 5.35 1.42 -1.12
C MET A 83 5.06 2.61 -0.22
N ILE A 84 4.76 3.76 -0.80
CA ILE A 84 4.28 4.92 -0.04
C ILE A 84 2.78 5.08 -0.23
N LEU A 85 2.11 5.52 0.83
CA LEU A 85 0.66 5.60 0.92
C LEU A 85 0.22 6.85 1.69
N GLU A 86 -0.83 7.49 1.21
CA GLU A 86 -1.48 8.61 1.88
C GLU A 86 -3.00 8.44 1.74
N LEU A 87 -3.72 8.50 2.86
CA LEU A 87 -5.14 8.80 2.81
C LEU A 87 -5.25 10.30 2.53
N LEU A 88 -5.82 10.69 1.40
CA LEU A 88 -6.03 12.11 1.10
C LEU A 88 -7.23 12.63 1.90
N ASP A 89 -8.24 11.77 2.07
CA ASP A 89 -9.39 11.94 2.96
C ASP A 89 -9.92 10.56 3.41
N GLU A 90 -11.15 10.49 3.94
CA GLU A 90 -11.77 9.24 4.42
C GLU A 90 -12.17 8.27 3.29
N GLU A 91 -12.29 8.76 2.06
CA GLU A 91 -12.80 8.04 0.90
C GLU A 91 -11.84 8.02 -0.30
N THR A 92 -10.70 8.69 -0.22
CA THR A 92 -9.67 8.69 -1.25
C THR A 92 -8.27 8.38 -0.71
N LEU A 93 -7.56 7.54 -1.44
CA LEU A 93 -6.24 7.04 -1.09
C LEU A 93 -5.29 7.17 -2.28
N LYS A 94 -4.04 7.53 -2.02
CA LYS A 94 -2.96 7.55 -3.00
C LYS A 94 -1.87 6.57 -2.61
N ILE A 95 -1.36 5.81 -3.58
CA ILE A 95 -0.28 4.83 -3.38
C ILE A 95 0.73 4.86 -4.52
N GLU A 96 2.00 4.60 -4.22
CA GLU A 96 3.08 4.53 -5.20
C GLU A 96 4.12 3.49 -4.79
N ARG A 97 4.57 2.68 -5.75
CA ARG A 97 5.78 1.88 -5.61
C ARG A 97 7.01 2.76 -5.88
N GLN A 98 7.99 2.74 -4.98
CA GLN A 98 9.27 3.43 -5.15
C GLN A 98 10.43 2.45 -5.18
N SER A 99 11.48 2.77 -5.94
CA SER A 99 12.72 1.98 -5.93
C SER A 99 13.46 2.12 -4.60
N GLY A 100 14.10 1.04 -4.16
CA GLY A 100 14.85 0.98 -2.89
C GLY A 100 14.11 0.13 -1.87
N SER A 101 14.85 -0.59 -1.02
CA SER A 101 14.27 -1.51 -0.03
C SER A 101 13.98 -0.87 1.32
N GLU A 102 14.36 0.39 1.50
CA GLU A 102 14.33 1.07 2.80
C GLU A 102 13.54 2.39 2.71
N CYS A 103 12.72 2.62 3.73
CA CYS A 103 11.94 3.83 3.95
C CYS A 103 12.84 4.96 4.46
N ASN A 104 13.38 5.73 3.52
CA ASN A 104 14.20 6.90 3.82
C ASN A 104 13.37 8.19 3.72
N ALA A 105 13.12 8.83 4.86
CA ALA A 105 12.42 10.11 4.90
C ALA A 105 13.25 11.23 4.20
N PRO A 106 12.59 12.27 3.63
CA PRO A 106 11.15 12.49 3.58
C PRO A 106 10.44 11.69 2.49
N PHE A 107 9.24 11.18 2.78
CA PHE A 107 8.41 10.45 1.81
C PHE A 107 7.68 11.42 0.87
N LYS A 108 7.85 11.24 -0.44
CA LYS A 108 7.24 12.10 -1.45
C LYS A 108 6.78 11.28 -2.64
N PHE A 109 5.57 11.55 -3.11
CA PHE A 109 5.05 10.98 -4.35
C PHE A 109 5.72 11.61 -5.57
N ASN A 110 6.04 10.78 -6.57
CA ASN A 110 6.40 11.22 -7.91
C ASN A 110 5.17 11.17 -8.83
N SER A 111 4.43 10.06 -8.80
CA SER A 111 3.30 9.78 -9.70
C SER A 111 2.32 8.75 -9.12
N GLY A 112 1.99 8.86 -7.83
CA GLY A 112 1.10 7.91 -7.17
C GLY A 112 -0.28 7.76 -7.82
N THR A 113 -0.81 6.54 -7.76
CA THR A 113 -2.15 6.16 -8.25
C THR A 113 -3.17 6.46 -7.18
N VAL A 114 -4.28 7.09 -7.55
CA VAL A 114 -5.38 7.45 -6.65
C VAL A 114 -6.52 6.44 -6.79
N PHE A 115 -7.06 6.03 -5.66
CA PHE A 115 -8.19 5.13 -5.52
C PHE A 115 -9.30 5.81 -4.71
N GLU A 116 -10.53 5.42 -5.01
CA GLU A 116 -11.77 5.83 -4.34
C GLU A 116 -12.43 4.58 -3.73
N ARG A 117 -13.24 4.75 -2.69
CA ARG A 117 -13.91 3.66 -1.99
C ARG A 117 -15.34 3.42 -2.45
#